data_AF-A0A0E0DXA1-F1
#
_entry.id   AF-A0A0E0DXA1-F1
#
_cell.length_a   1.000
_cell.length_b   1.000
_cell.length_c   1.000
_cell.angle_alpha   90.00
_cell.angle_beta   90.00
_cell.angle_gamma   90.00
#
_symmetry.space_group_name_H-M   'P 1'
#
loop_
_entity.id
_entity.type
_entity.pdbx_description
1 polymer ?
#
loop_
_entity_poly.entity_id
_entity_poly.type
_entity_poly.pdbx_seq_one_letter_code
_entity_poly.pdbx_strand_id
1 'polypeptide(L)'
;MGLWVEGLGLLAKQASLQMLTSPGTVALREIRKYQKSTELLIRKLPFQRLVREIAQDFKTDLRFQSSAVAALQEAAEAYLIGLFEDTNLCAIHAKRVTIMPKDIQLARRIRGERA
;
A
#
# COMPACT_ATOMS: atom_id res chain seq x y z
N MET A 1 41.36 2.74 27.79
CA MET A 1 41.22 1.68 26.77
C MET A 1 39.89 0.93 26.99
N GLY A 2 38.74 1.64 26.97
CA GLY A 2 37.45 1.07 27.44
C GLY A 2 36.17 1.60 26.80
N LEU A 3 36.23 2.55 25.86
CA LEU A 3 35.04 3.12 25.21
C LEU A 3 34.67 2.47 23.86
N TRP A 4 35.51 1.57 23.34
CA TRP A 4 35.30 0.95 22.02
C TRP A 4 34.59 -0.41 22.07
N VAL A 5 34.47 -1.04 23.25
CA VAL A 5 33.90 -2.39 23.40
C VAL A 5 32.37 -2.33 23.57
N GLU A 6 31.83 -1.27 24.21
CA GLU A 6 30.38 -1.11 24.40
C GLU A 6 29.63 -0.77 23.09
N GLY A 7 30.26 -0.03 22.18
CA GLY A 7 29.66 0.36 20.90
C GLY A 7 29.43 -0.82 19.94
N LEU A 8 30.31 -1.83 19.97
CA LEU A 8 30.18 -3.06 19.17
C LEU A 8 29.04 -3.96 19.68
N GLY A 9 28.81 -3.99 20.99
CA GLY A 9 27.72 -4.75 21.60
C GLY A 9 26.33 -4.21 21.23
N LEU A 10 26.17 -2.88 21.17
CA LEU A 10 24.93 -2.23 20.73
C LEU A 10 24.64 -2.48 19.23
N LEU A 11 25.67 -2.40 18.38
CA LEU A 11 25.54 -2.68 16.94
C LEU A 11 25.24 -4.16 16.66
N ALA A 12 25.85 -5.09 17.40
CA ALA A 12 25.55 -6.52 17.28
C ALA A 12 24.15 -6.88 17.80
N LYS A 13 23.66 -6.22 18.86
CA LYS A 13 22.29 -6.37 19.37
C LYS A 13 21.26 -5.78 18.40
N GLN A 14 21.59 -4.67 17.74
CA GLN A 14 20.78 -4.07 16.69
C GLN A 14 20.73 -4.93 15.42
N ALA A 15 21.87 -5.52 15.01
CA ALA A 15 21.96 -6.40 13.84
C ALA A 15 21.28 -7.77 14.07
N SER A 16 21.36 -8.34 15.28
CA SER A 16 20.65 -9.58 15.64
C SER A 16 19.13 -9.39 15.75
N LEU A 17 18.66 -8.20 16.14
CA LEU A 17 17.23 -7.85 16.08
C LEU A 17 16.69 -7.77 14.64
N GLN A 18 17.51 -7.34 13.68
CA GLN A 18 17.12 -7.30 12.27
C GLN A 18 17.07 -8.71 11.65
N MET A 19 17.98 -9.61 12.03
CA MET A 19 18.01 -11.00 11.55
C MET A 19 16.90 -11.91 12.10
N LEU A 20 16.20 -11.52 13.17
CA LEU A 20 15.18 -12.35 13.83
C LEU A 20 13.73 -12.05 13.40
N THR A 21 13.52 -11.13 12.46
CA THR A 21 12.16 -10.82 11.99
C THR A 21 11.83 -11.68 10.77
N SER A 22 11.09 -12.78 10.99
CA SER A 22 10.55 -13.59 9.89
C SER A 22 9.76 -12.70 8.92
N PRO A 23 9.82 -12.93 7.60
CA PRO A 23 9.13 -12.09 6.62
C PRO A 23 7.63 -11.88 6.92
N GLY A 24 6.94 -12.90 7.44
CA GLY A 24 5.55 -12.78 7.88
C GLY A 24 5.33 -11.86 9.10
N THR A 25 6.31 -11.76 10.00
CA THR A 25 6.25 -10.87 11.17
C THR A 25 6.36 -9.40 10.76
N VAL A 26 7.20 -9.09 9.76
CA VAL A 26 7.33 -7.74 9.21
C VAL A 26 6.04 -7.34 8.51
N ALA A 27 5.49 -8.20 7.65
CA ALA A 27 4.22 -7.94 6.97
C ALA A 27 3.06 -7.70 7.96
N LEU A 28 2.94 -8.52 9.01
CA LEU A 28 1.91 -8.31 10.06
C LEU A 28 2.09 -6.99 10.81
N ARG A 29 3.34 -6.55 11.04
CA ARG A 29 3.61 -5.25 11.67
C ARG A 29 3.21 -4.10 10.78
N GLU A 30 3.48 -4.18 9.48
CA GLU A 30 3.10 -3.17 8.49
C GLU A 30 1.58 -3.07 8.37
N ILE A 31 0.88 -4.21 8.27
CA ILE A 31 -0.60 -4.25 8.23
C ILE A 31 -1.18 -3.53 9.45
N ARG A 32 -0.71 -3.86 10.66
CA ARG A 32 -1.20 -3.21 11.89
C ARG A 32 -0.88 -1.71 11.93
N LYS A 33 0.28 -1.30 11.41
CA LYS A 33 0.67 0.11 11.33
C LYS A 33 -0.30 0.87 10.41
N TYR A 34 -0.52 0.39 9.20
CA TYR A 34 -1.33 1.07 8.19
C TYR A 34 -2.84 0.99 8.46
N GLN A 35 -3.31 -0.04 9.17
CA GLN A 35 -4.70 -0.09 9.64
C GLN A 35 -4.98 0.90 10.78
N LYS A 36 -3.96 1.35 11.51
CA LYS A 36 -4.11 2.31 12.61
C LYS A 36 -4.02 3.76 12.14
N SER A 37 -3.32 4.02 11.04
CA SER A 37 -3.19 5.35 10.45
C SER A 37 -4.25 5.60 9.38
N THR A 38 -4.46 6.88 9.06
CA THR A 38 -5.31 7.34 7.94
C THR A 38 -4.48 8.15 6.95
N GLU A 39 -3.16 7.92 6.92
CA GLU A 39 -2.26 8.61 6.01
C GLU A 39 -2.41 8.05 4.59
N LEU A 40 -2.35 8.93 3.59
CA LEU A 40 -2.33 8.53 2.20
C LEU A 40 -1.00 7.84 1.88
N LEU A 41 -1.07 6.66 1.27
CA LEU A 41 0.06 5.79 0.99
C LEU A 41 0.71 6.10 -0.36
N ILE A 42 -0.05 6.64 -1.31
CA ILE A 42 0.47 7.04 -2.62
C ILE A 42 1.12 8.43 -2.49
N ARG A 43 2.31 8.59 -3.06
CA ARG A 43 2.98 9.90 -3.08
C ARG A 43 2.14 10.90 -3.90
N LYS A 44 1.90 12.08 -3.31
CA LYS A 44 1.04 13.13 -3.90
C LYS A 44 1.47 13.58 -5.30
N LEU A 45 2.77 13.80 -5.54
CA LEU A 45 3.25 14.31 -6.82
C LEU A 45 3.08 13.31 -7.99
N PRO A 46 3.47 12.02 -7.86
CA PRO A 46 3.13 11.01 -8.86
C PRO A 46 1.63 10.87 -9.11
N PHE A 47 0.80 10.86 -8.07
CA PHE A 47 -0.66 10.77 -8.22
C PHE A 47 -1.21 11.97 -9.00
N GLN A 48 -0.76 13.18 -8.67
CA GLN A 48 -1.15 14.39 -9.39
C GLN A 48 -0.74 14.35 -10.88
N ARG A 49 0.44 13.81 -11.20
CA ARG A 49 0.88 13.65 -12.60
C ARG A 49 -0.04 12.69 -13.36
N LEU A 50 -0.36 11.55 -12.75
CA LEU A 50 -1.29 10.57 -13.33
C LEU A 50 -2.68 11.15 -13.57
N VAL A 51 -3.24 11.91 -12.62
CA VAL A 51 -4.54 12.58 -12.78
C VAL A 51 -4.52 13.53 -13.99
N ARG A 52 -3.43 14.29 -14.17
CA ARG A 52 -3.30 15.23 -15.29
C ARG A 52 -3.10 14.52 -16.62
N GLU A 53 -2.31 13.46 -16.65
CA GLU A 53 -2.10 12.60 -17.81
C GLU A 53 -3.43 12.05 -18.33
N ILE A 54 -4.21 11.40 -17.46
CA ILE A 54 -5.53 10.85 -17.82
C ILE A 54 -6.48 11.96 -18.27
N ALA A 55 -6.52 13.08 -17.56
CA ALA A 55 -7.43 14.18 -17.89
C ALA A 55 -7.14 14.82 -19.25
N GLN A 56 -5.88 14.81 -19.68
CA GLN A 56 -5.45 15.39 -20.95
C GLN A 56 -6.01 14.62 -22.16
N ASP A 57 -6.27 13.32 -22.01
CA ASP A 57 -6.93 12.50 -23.03
C ASP A 57 -8.41 12.89 -23.26
N PHE A 58 -9.05 13.53 -22.27
CA PHE A 58 -10.44 13.98 -22.36
C PHE A 58 -10.56 15.44 -22.77
N LYS A 59 -9.71 16.31 -22.23
CA LYS A 59 -9.72 17.75 -22.54
C LYS A 59 -8.36 18.38 -22.25
N THR A 60 -7.82 19.09 -23.23
CA THR A 60 -6.59 19.87 -23.07
C THR A 60 -6.81 21.10 -22.18
N ASP A 61 -5.73 21.57 -21.54
CA ASP A 61 -5.70 22.81 -20.74
C ASP A 61 -6.63 22.84 -19.50
N LEU A 62 -6.92 21.68 -18.92
CA LEU A 62 -7.64 21.58 -17.65
C LEU A 62 -6.81 22.06 -16.46
N ARG A 63 -7.41 22.93 -15.64
CA ARG A 63 -6.86 23.35 -14.34
C ARG A 63 -7.56 22.60 -13.22
N PHE A 64 -6.77 22.02 -12.32
CA PHE A 64 -7.27 21.30 -11.15
C PHE A 64 -7.08 22.14 -9.89
N GLN A 65 -8.13 22.23 -9.08
CA GLN A 65 -8.01 22.70 -7.70
C GLN A 65 -7.21 21.69 -6.87
N SER A 66 -6.45 22.16 -5.88
CA SER A 66 -5.68 21.29 -4.99
C SER A 66 -6.57 20.29 -4.23
N SER A 67 -7.74 20.73 -3.76
CA SER A 67 -8.73 19.86 -3.10
C SER A 67 -9.34 18.82 -4.03
N ALA A 68 -9.50 19.12 -5.33
CA ALA A 68 -10.02 18.17 -6.30
C ALA A 68 -9.06 16.98 -6.48
N VAL A 69 -7.75 17.26 -6.58
CA VAL A 69 -6.73 16.20 -6.65
C VAL A 69 -6.67 15.41 -5.36
N ALA A 70 -6.82 16.06 -4.20
CA ALA A 70 -6.85 15.37 -2.91
C ALA A 70 -8.07 14.44 -2.79
N ALA A 71 -9.26 14.90 -3.19
CA ALA A 71 -10.49 14.11 -3.18
C ALA A 71 -10.38 12.89 -4.11
N LEU A 72 -9.80 13.06 -5.31
CA LEU A 72 -9.52 11.94 -6.21
C LEU A 72 -8.56 10.93 -5.58
N GLN A 73 -7.55 11.40 -4.85
CA GLN A 73 -6.59 10.52 -4.18
C GLN A 73 -7.24 9.74 -3.05
N GLU A 74 -8.01 10.41 -2.18
CA GLU A 74 -8.74 9.76 -1.09
C GLU A 74 -9.69 8.68 -1.63
N ALA A 75 -10.48 9.00 -2.66
CA ALA A 75 -11.39 8.05 -3.28
C ALA A 75 -10.66 6.86 -3.93
N ALA A 76 -9.55 7.11 -4.64
CA ALA A 76 -8.78 6.07 -5.30
C ALA A 76 -8.12 5.12 -4.29
N GLU A 77 -7.51 5.63 -3.22
CA GLU A 77 -6.89 4.79 -2.19
C GLU A 77 -7.94 4.00 -1.41
N ALA A 78 -9.07 4.62 -1.04
CA ALA A 78 -10.17 3.92 -0.37
C ALA A 78 -10.72 2.77 -1.23
N TYR A 79 -10.89 2.99 -2.54
CA TYR A 79 -11.31 1.96 -3.48
C TYR A 79 -10.30 0.80 -3.55
N LEU A 80 -9.00 1.11 -3.66
CA LEU A 80 -7.95 0.09 -3.73
C LEU A 80 -7.85 -0.72 -2.44
N ILE A 81 -7.98 -0.10 -1.27
CA ILE A 81 -8.00 -0.80 0.03
C ILE A 81 -9.15 -1.79 0.06
N GLY A 82 -10.38 -1.35 -0.23
CA GLY A 82 -11.54 -2.25 -0.26
C GLY A 82 -11.39 -3.37 -1.28
N LEU A 83 -10.81 -3.10 -2.46
CA LEU A 83 -10.55 -4.13 -3.47
C LEU A 83 -9.52 -5.16 -2.96
N PHE A 84 -8.49 -4.73 -2.23
CA PHE A 84 -7.50 -5.64 -1.65
C PHE A 84 -8.07 -6.49 -0.50
N GLU A 85 -9.02 -5.98 0.27
CA GLU A 85 -9.74 -6.75 1.29
C GLU A 85 -10.49 -7.93 0.64
N ASP A 86 -11.27 -7.67 -0.42
CA ASP A 86 -12.00 -8.73 -1.14
C ASP A 86 -11.06 -9.70 -1.86
N THR A 87 -9.98 -9.17 -2.44
CA THR A 87 -8.93 -9.97 -3.08
C THR A 87 -8.27 -10.92 -2.08
N ASN A 88 -8.04 -10.44 -0.84
CA ASN A 88 -7.48 -11.25 0.23
C ASN A 88 -8.46 -12.37 0.65
N LEU A 89 -9.77 -12.07 0.74
CA LEU A 89 -10.80 -13.09 0.98
C LEU A 89 -10.82 -14.16 -0.12
N CYS A 90 -10.66 -13.78 -1.38
CA CYS A 90 -10.56 -14.71 -2.51
C CYS A 90 -9.32 -15.62 -2.41
N ALA A 91 -8.17 -15.06 -2.02
CA ALA A 91 -6.95 -15.83 -1.82
C ALA A 91 -7.09 -16.84 -0.68
N ILE A 92 -7.67 -16.42 0.45
CA ILE A 92 -7.94 -17.27 1.62
C ILE A 92 -8.93 -18.39 1.27
N HIS A 93 -9.99 -18.08 0.51
CA HIS A 93 -10.94 -19.08 0.02
C HIS A 93 -10.25 -20.19 -0.79
N ALA A 94 -9.21 -19.83 -1.55
CA ALA A 94 -8.36 -20.76 -2.30
C ALA A 94 -7.20 -21.36 -1.48
N LYS A 95 -7.23 -21.27 -0.14
CA LYS A 95 -6.19 -21.75 0.79
C LYS A 95 -4.79 -21.19 0.55
N ARG A 96 -4.69 -19.95 0.05
CA ARG A 96 -3.43 -19.23 -0.16
C ARG A 96 -3.32 -18.03 0.77
N VAL A 97 -2.08 -17.62 1.02
CA VAL A 97 -1.75 -16.37 1.76
C VAL A 97 -1.25 -15.26 0.83
N THR A 98 -0.89 -15.59 -0.41
CA THR A 98 -0.43 -14.65 -1.43
C THR A 98 -1.57 -14.35 -2.39
N ILE A 99 -1.94 -13.07 -2.48
CA ILE A 99 -2.88 -12.57 -3.47
C ILE A 99 -2.29 -12.65 -4.88
N MET A 100 -3.14 -12.95 -5.87
CA MET A 100 -2.75 -13.13 -7.26
C MET A 100 -3.70 -12.34 -8.19
N PRO A 101 -3.32 -12.05 -9.45
CA PRO A 101 -4.19 -11.33 -10.38
C PRO A 101 -5.57 -11.97 -10.57
N LYS A 102 -5.67 -13.30 -10.52
CA LYS A 102 -6.95 -14.03 -10.58
C LYS A 102 -7.91 -13.71 -9.42
N ASP A 103 -7.37 -13.37 -8.25
CA ASP A 103 -8.16 -13.01 -7.07
C ASP A 103 -8.79 -11.62 -7.26
N ILE A 104 -8.02 -10.68 -7.83
CA ILE A 104 -8.51 -9.34 -8.18
C ILE A 104 -9.61 -9.44 -9.25
N GLN A 105 -9.37 -10.25 -10.28
CA GLN A 105 -10.34 -10.48 -11.35
C GLN A 105 -11.64 -11.08 -10.81
N LEU A 106 -11.55 -12.03 -9.87
CA LEU A 106 -12.70 -12.63 -9.22
C LEU A 106 -13.45 -11.62 -8.34
N ALA A 107 -12.75 -10.86 -7.51
CA ALA A 107 -13.33 -9.82 -6.66
C ALA A 107 -14.10 -8.78 -7.49
N ARG A 108 -13.48 -8.22 -8.53
CA ARG A 108 -14.12 -7.27 -9.45
C ARG A 108 -15.34 -7.86 -10.17
N ARG A 109 -15.25 -9.15 -10.56
CA ARG A 109 -16.38 -9.85 -11.19
C ARG A 109 -17.57 -9.97 -10.24
N ILE A 110 -17.33 -10.29 -8.97
CA ILE A 110 -18.40 -10.43 -7.96
C ILE A 110 -19.01 -9.05 -7.63
N ARG A 111 -18.18 -8.00 -7.57
CA ARG A 111 -18.65 -6.62 -7.37
C ARG A 111 -19.50 -6.06 -8.51
N GLY A 112 -19.49 -6.71 -9.69
CA GLY A 112 -20.17 -6.21 -10.88
C GLY A 112 -19.41 -5.10 -11.62
N GLU A 113 -18.15 -4.84 -11.27
CA GLU A 113 -17.29 -3.80 -11.86
C GLU A 113 -16.66 -4.23 -13.21
N ARG A 114 -17.35 -5.10 -13.95
CA ARG A 114 -16.90 -5.55 -15.26
C ARG A 114 -17.13 -4.45 -16.29
N ALA A 115 -16.05 -4.13 -16.99
CA ALA A 115 -16.13 -3.75 -18.40
C ALA A 115 -16.51 -4.99 -19.23
#